data_AF-J4TFS9-F1
#
_entry.id   AF-J4TFS9-F1
#
_cell.length_a   1.000
_cell.length_b   1.000
_cell.length_c   1.000
_cell.angle_alpha   90.00
_cell.angle_beta   90.00
_cell.angle_gamma   90.00
#
_symmetry.space_group_name_H-M   'P 1'
#
loop_
_entity.id
_entity.type
_entity.pdbx_description
1 polymer ?
#
loop_
_entity_poly.entity_id
_entity_poly.type
_entity_poly.pdbx_seq_one_letter_code
_entity_poly.pdbx_strand_id
1 'polypeptide(L)'
;MFKQSKNQSEKAFKEIIEKRIVPMLTEYQPFNELIKYICNEEINTSIENIKNLIRDEKKQILEVNNLHKEKAKIAPTVLYLSGQINSGNKSAEKEMDKVKERMLEINTEIEKKEIEIQEILVNKEKENIELLRKTLNESYDIIKSDEKKLYPLLDEIEVMRKELEDKRILRDNLQSRINSTYSFIHGFMGGKETERFDEHMLE
;
A
#
# COMPACT_ATOMS: atom_id res chain seq x y z
N MET A 1 8.70 22.17 21.91
CA MET A 1 8.16 20.80 21.98
C MET A 1 8.02 20.12 20.61
N PHE A 2 7.37 20.72 19.59
CA PHE A 2 7.22 20.11 18.24
C PHE A 2 8.52 19.72 17.52
N LYS A 3 9.60 20.51 17.65
CA LYS A 3 10.93 20.17 17.06
C LYS A 3 11.62 18.99 17.75
N GLN A 4 11.34 18.75 19.03
CA GLN A 4 11.95 17.65 19.80
C GLN A 4 11.29 16.30 19.47
N SER A 5 9.97 16.26 19.28
CA SER A 5 9.28 15.01 18.92
C SER A 5 9.59 14.54 17.50
N LYS A 6 9.70 15.46 16.52
CA LYS A 6 10.09 15.14 15.14
C LYS A 6 11.49 14.51 15.08
N ASN A 7 12.40 14.99 15.93
CA ASN A 7 13.78 14.50 15.97
C ASN A 7 13.87 13.10 16.62
N GLN A 8 12.99 12.78 17.57
CA GLN A 8 12.89 11.43 18.16
C GLN A 8 12.26 10.41 17.20
N SER A 9 11.20 10.78 16.48
CA SER A 9 10.57 9.88 15.49
C SER A 9 11.54 9.57 14.34
N GLU A 10 12.33 10.55 13.92
CA GLU A 10 13.30 10.37 12.84
C GLU A 10 14.49 9.51 13.27
N LYS A 11 14.93 9.63 14.53
CA LYS A 11 15.94 8.74 15.11
C LYS A 11 15.43 7.30 15.23
N ALA A 12 14.21 7.11 15.72
CA ALA A 12 13.58 5.79 15.82
C ALA A 12 13.39 5.13 14.45
N PHE A 13 13.00 5.92 13.43
CA PHE A 13 12.88 5.43 12.05
C PHE A 13 14.23 4.92 11.54
N LYS A 14 15.31 5.70 11.69
CA LYS A 14 16.65 5.27 11.28
C LYS A 14 17.11 3.98 11.98
N GLU A 15 16.89 3.88 13.29
CA GLU A 15 17.25 2.68 14.06
C GLU A 15 16.48 1.43 13.62
N ILE A 16 15.24 1.56 13.13
CA ILE A 16 14.44 0.44 12.63
C ILE A 16 14.94 0.00 11.25
N ILE A 17 15.23 0.96 10.36
CA ILE A 17 15.71 0.69 9.00
C ILE A 17 17.10 0.05 9.03
N GLU A 18 17.99 0.49 9.94
CA GLU A 18 19.33 -0.12 10.10
C GLU A 18 19.28 -1.59 10.57
N LYS A 19 18.19 -2.00 11.22
CA LYS A 19 18.03 -3.35 11.78
C LYS A 19 17.16 -4.28 10.93
N ARG A 20 16.49 -3.77 9.89
CA ARG A 20 15.51 -4.53 9.11
C ARG A 20 15.63 -4.26 7.63
N ILE A 21 15.58 -5.34 6.85
CA ILE A 21 15.43 -5.27 5.39
C ILE A 21 14.00 -4.81 5.09
N VAL A 22 13.87 -3.70 4.38
CA VAL A 22 12.58 -3.17 3.95
C VAL A 22 12.17 -3.86 2.65
N PRO A 23 11.04 -4.58 2.61
CA PRO A 23 10.54 -5.14 1.36
C PRO A 23 10.14 -4.03 0.39
N MET A 24 10.13 -4.33 -0.91
CA MET A 24 9.61 -3.40 -1.91
C MET A 24 8.12 -3.14 -1.65
N LEU A 25 7.78 -1.91 -1.28
CA LEU A 25 6.43 -1.58 -0.84
C LEU A 25 5.40 -1.77 -1.96
N THR A 26 5.77 -1.49 -3.20
CA THR A 26 4.92 -1.69 -4.38
C THR A 26 4.45 -3.14 -4.57
N GLU A 27 5.20 -4.11 -4.04
CA GLU A 27 4.89 -5.53 -4.11
C GLU A 27 4.27 -6.07 -2.80
N TYR A 28 4.22 -5.23 -1.76
CA TYR A 28 3.78 -5.63 -0.43
C TYR A 28 2.26 -5.45 -0.27
N GLN A 29 1.54 -6.57 -0.10
CA GLN A 29 0.07 -6.57 -0.09
C GLN A 29 -0.55 -5.68 1.02
N PRO A 30 -0.05 -5.67 2.27
CA PRO A 30 -0.58 -4.77 3.30
C PRO A 30 -0.42 -3.28 2.96
N PHE A 31 0.65 -2.91 2.26
CA PHE A 31 0.83 -1.54 1.77
C PHE A 31 -0.21 -1.19 0.68
N ASN A 32 -0.47 -2.12 -0.24
CA ASN A 32 -1.47 -1.93 -1.30
C ASN A 32 -2.91 -1.85 -0.78
N GLU A 33 -3.21 -2.42 0.38
CA GLU A 33 -4.50 -2.21 1.07
C GLU A 33 -4.54 -0.84 1.75
N LEU A 34 -3.46 -0.48 2.46
CA LEU A 34 -3.35 0.79 3.17
C LEU A 34 -3.46 2.00 2.22
N ILE A 35 -2.84 1.94 1.04
CA ILE A 35 -2.81 3.06 0.10
C ILE A 35 -4.21 3.45 -0.40
N LYS A 36 -5.20 2.55 -0.34
CA LYS A 36 -6.60 2.87 -0.69
C LYS A 36 -7.20 3.95 0.20
N TYR A 37 -6.67 4.11 1.41
CA TYR A 37 -7.12 5.09 2.39
C TYR A 37 -6.25 6.37 2.39
N ILE A 38 -5.10 6.34 1.71
CA ILE A 38 -4.15 7.46 1.66
C ILE A 38 -4.28 8.18 0.31
N CYS A 39 -4.90 9.37 0.33
CA CYS A 39 -4.98 10.23 -0.85
C CYS A 39 -3.91 11.34 -0.80
N ASN A 40 -2.65 10.98 -1.09
CA ASN A 40 -1.55 11.94 -1.17
C ASN A 40 -0.85 11.83 -2.54
N GLU A 41 -0.83 12.93 -3.30
CA GLU A 41 -0.19 13.00 -4.62
C GLU A 41 1.30 12.67 -4.56
N GLU A 42 2.02 13.14 -3.53
CA GLU A 42 3.46 12.88 -3.40
C GLU A 42 3.77 11.39 -3.22
N ILE A 43 2.89 10.67 -2.51
CA ILE A 43 3.01 9.23 -2.31
C ILE A 43 2.75 8.51 -3.63
N ASN A 44 1.72 8.91 -4.37
CA ASN A 44 1.44 8.35 -5.70
C ASN A 44 2.58 8.60 -6.69
N THR A 45 3.16 9.80 -6.69
CA THR A 45 4.35 10.11 -7.50
C THR A 45 5.53 9.22 -7.12
N SER A 46 5.76 9.02 -5.81
CA SER A 46 6.85 8.15 -5.33
C SER A 46 6.63 6.69 -5.75
N ILE A 47 5.39 6.20 -5.72
CA ILE A 47 5.03 4.86 -6.21
C ILE A 47 5.32 4.72 -7.71
N GLU A 48 4.93 5.70 -8.52
CA GLU A 48 5.19 5.68 -9.96
C GLU A 48 6.68 5.78 -10.28
N ASN A 49 7.44 6.59 -9.53
CA ASN A 49 8.90 6.66 -9.67
C ASN A 49 9.55 5.29 -9.41
N ILE A 50 9.15 4.60 -8.35
CA ILE A 50 9.66 3.25 -8.05
C ILE A 50 9.29 2.26 -9.17
N LYS A 51 8.06 2.31 -9.69
CA LYS A 51 7.66 1.45 -10.81
C LYS A 51 8.47 1.73 -12.08
N ASN A 52 8.77 2.99 -12.36
CA ASN A 52 9.62 3.37 -13.49
C ASN A 52 11.05 2.86 -13.31
N LEU A 53 11.64 3.02 -12.12
CA LEU A 53 12.96 2.47 -11.80
C LEU A 53 13.01 0.94 -11.97
N ILE A 54 11.98 0.21 -11.52
CA ILE A 54 11.88 -1.25 -11.72
C ILE A 54 11.79 -1.61 -13.21
N ARG A 55 11.08 -0.81 -14.01
CA ARG A 55 10.97 -1.03 -15.46
C ARG A 55 12.32 -0.80 -16.15
N ASP A 56 13.01 0.26 -15.78
CA ASP A 56 14.32 0.62 -16.34
C ASP A 56 15.39 -0.41 -15.95
N GLU A 57 15.39 -0.87 -14.70
CA GLU A 57 16.23 -1.99 -14.24
C GLU A 57 16.04 -3.24 -15.11
N LYS A 58 14.79 -3.66 -15.31
CA LYS A 58 14.47 -4.84 -16.14
C LYS A 58 14.93 -4.67 -17.58
N LYS A 59 14.78 -3.47 -18.15
CA LYS A 59 15.23 -3.15 -19.51
C LYS A 59 16.76 -3.25 -19.62
N GLN A 60 17.48 -2.63 -18.68
CA GLN A 60 18.95 -2.65 -18.68
C GLN A 60 19.49 -4.08 -18.50
N ILE A 61 18.90 -4.88 -17.61
CA ILE A 61 19.26 -6.29 -17.43
C ILE A 61 19.04 -7.08 -18.72
N LEU A 62 17.94 -6.85 -19.44
CA LEU A 62 17.67 -7.51 -20.72
C LEU A 62 18.73 -7.13 -21.77
N GLU A 63 19.11 -5.85 -21.84
CA GLU A 63 20.12 -5.35 -22.77
C GLU A 63 21.50 -5.93 -22.47
N VAL A 64 21.93 -5.97 -21.20
CA VAL A 64 23.17 -6.62 -20.76
C VAL A 64 23.19 -8.10 -21.14
N ASN A 65 22.08 -8.81 -20.90
CA ASN A 65 21.96 -10.22 -21.31
C ASN A 65 22.07 -10.42 -22.82
N ASN A 66 21.54 -9.49 -23.62
CA ASN A 66 21.69 -9.53 -25.08
C ASN A 66 23.12 -9.25 -25.54
N LEU A 67 23.82 -8.29 -24.90
CA LEU A 67 25.23 -8.01 -25.15
C LEU A 67 26.12 -9.22 -24.80
N HIS A 68 25.85 -9.92 -23.69
CA HIS A 68 26.54 -11.16 -23.37
C HIS A 68 26.32 -12.26 -24.42
N LYS A 69 25.10 -12.39 -24.95
CA LYS A 69 24.81 -13.34 -26.05
C LYS A 69 25.54 -12.94 -27.33
N GLU A 70 25.64 -11.66 -27.64
CA GLU A 70 26.40 -11.16 -28.80
C GLU A 70 27.90 -11.45 -28.63
N LYS A 71 28.47 -11.13 -27.46
CA LYS A 71 29.85 -11.45 -27.10
C LYS A 71 30.15 -12.95 -27.21
N ALA A 72 29.21 -13.81 -26.80
CA ALA A 72 29.35 -15.26 -26.92
C ALA A 72 29.41 -15.74 -28.38
N LYS A 73 28.74 -15.04 -29.31
CA LYS A 73 28.78 -15.34 -30.76
C LYS A 73 30.09 -14.89 -31.42
N ILE A 74 30.80 -13.94 -30.83
CA ILE A 74 32.10 -13.47 -31.33
C ILE A 74 33.19 -14.52 -31.16
N ALA A 75 33.21 -15.29 -30.06
CA ALA A 75 34.25 -16.28 -29.79
C ALA A 75 34.37 -17.38 -30.87
N PRO A 76 33.28 -18.01 -31.34
CA PRO A 76 33.32 -18.92 -32.49
C PRO A 76 33.85 -18.27 -33.78
N THR A 77 33.47 -17.01 -34.04
CA THR A 77 33.92 -16.26 -35.22
C THR A 77 35.42 -15.98 -35.16
N VAL A 78 35.96 -15.65 -33.99
CA VAL A 78 37.41 -15.49 -33.78
C VAL A 78 38.15 -16.81 -34.05
N LEU A 79 37.65 -17.94 -33.53
CA LEU A 79 38.26 -19.25 -33.80
C LEU A 79 38.28 -19.59 -35.29
N TYR A 80 37.17 -19.34 -35.99
CA TYR A 80 37.06 -19.54 -37.43
C TYR A 80 38.04 -18.66 -38.22
N LEU A 81 38.06 -17.36 -37.94
CA LEU A 81 38.96 -16.40 -38.59
C LEU A 81 40.43 -16.72 -38.31
N SER A 82 40.76 -17.19 -37.10
CA SER A 82 42.12 -17.62 -36.77
C SER A 82 42.57 -18.82 -37.63
N GLY A 83 41.67 -19.76 -37.93
CA GLY A 83 41.95 -20.86 -38.85
C GLY A 83 42.19 -20.40 -40.29
N GLN A 84 41.43 -19.40 -40.75
CA GLN A 84 41.57 -18.79 -42.08
C GLN A 84 42.89 -18.01 -42.24
N ILE A 85 43.29 -17.27 -41.20
CA ILE A 85 44.57 -16.54 -41.18
C ILE A 85 45.74 -17.52 -41.27
N ASN A 86 45.72 -18.60 -40.49
CA ASN A 86 46.75 -19.66 -40.55
C ASN A 86 46.81 -20.37 -41.92
N SER A 87 45.71 -20.33 -42.67
CA SER A 87 45.62 -20.90 -44.03
C SER A 87 46.07 -19.91 -45.13
N GLY A 88 46.56 -18.72 -44.76
CA GLY A 88 47.12 -17.73 -45.68
C GLY A 88 46.13 -16.70 -46.24
N ASN A 89 44.90 -16.63 -45.71
CA ASN A 89 43.90 -15.68 -46.18
C ASN A 89 44.09 -14.28 -45.56
N LYS A 90 44.66 -13.35 -46.33
CA LYS A 90 44.89 -11.95 -45.92
C LYS A 90 43.62 -11.14 -45.66
N SER A 91 42.45 -11.53 -46.18
CA SER A 91 41.20 -10.82 -45.88
C SER A 91 40.70 -11.10 -44.46
N ALA A 92 41.05 -12.26 -43.91
CA ALA A 92 40.64 -12.69 -42.57
C ALA A 92 41.31 -11.88 -41.45
N GLU A 93 42.49 -11.30 -41.68
CA GLU A 93 43.14 -10.37 -40.73
C GLU A 93 42.31 -9.11 -40.51
N LYS A 94 41.82 -8.48 -41.59
CA LYS A 94 40.99 -7.27 -41.50
C LYS A 94 39.64 -7.55 -40.83
N GLU A 95 39.04 -8.71 -41.05
CA GLU A 95 37.81 -9.10 -40.37
C GLU A 95 38.05 -9.40 -38.89
N MET A 96 39.18 -10.02 -38.55
CA MET A 96 39.58 -10.28 -37.17
C MET A 96 39.72 -8.97 -36.37
N ASP A 97 40.32 -7.94 -36.95
CA ASP A 97 40.46 -6.65 -36.27
C ASP A 97 39.11 -6.00 -35.98
N LYS A 98 38.16 -6.03 -36.93
CA LYS A 98 36.78 -5.56 -36.72
C LYS A 98 36.07 -6.34 -35.61
N VAL A 99 36.27 -7.66 -35.57
CA VAL A 99 35.67 -8.51 -34.55
C VAL A 99 36.25 -8.21 -33.15
N LYS A 100 37.56 -7.94 -33.05
CA LYS A 100 38.19 -7.50 -31.80
C LYS A 100 37.69 -6.14 -31.34
N GLU A 101 37.59 -5.17 -32.25
CA GLU A 101 37.05 -3.84 -31.97
C GLU A 101 35.62 -3.94 -31.44
N ARG A 102 34.76 -4.70 -32.12
CA ARG A 102 33.38 -4.96 -31.66
C ARG A 102 33.33 -5.64 -30.29
N MET A 103 34.26 -6.56 -29.99
CA MET A 103 34.34 -7.20 -28.68
C MET A 103 34.69 -6.21 -27.57
N LEU A 104 35.60 -5.27 -27.83
CA LEU A 104 35.97 -4.21 -26.89
C LEU A 104 34.82 -3.22 -26.66
N GLU A 105 34.11 -2.84 -27.71
CA GLU A 105 32.89 -2.03 -27.63
C GLU A 105 31.85 -2.70 -26.72
N ILE A 106 31.53 -3.97 -26.97
CA ILE A 106 30.54 -4.72 -26.18
C ILE A 106 30.96 -4.81 -24.71
N ASN A 107 32.24 -5.03 -24.41
CA ASN A 107 32.72 -5.05 -23.02
C ASN A 107 32.50 -3.69 -22.33
N THR A 108 32.82 -2.60 -23.03
CA THR A 108 32.66 -1.24 -22.50
C THR A 108 31.18 -0.92 -22.28
N GLU A 109 30.30 -1.34 -23.19
CA GLU A 109 28.85 -1.18 -23.05
C GLU A 109 28.28 -1.98 -21.88
N ILE A 110 28.76 -3.22 -21.66
CA ILE A 110 28.36 -4.04 -20.52
C ILE A 110 28.77 -3.37 -19.21
N GLU A 111 30.02 -2.96 -19.06
CA GLU A 111 30.52 -2.32 -17.83
C GLU A 111 29.72 -1.04 -17.51
N LYS A 112 29.44 -0.21 -18.52
CA LYS A 112 28.62 0.99 -18.35
C LYS A 112 27.22 0.65 -17.85
N LYS A 113 26.57 -0.35 -18.45
CA LYS A 113 25.21 -0.76 -18.05
C LYS A 113 25.17 -1.39 -16.67
N GLU A 114 26.20 -2.13 -16.28
CA GLU A 114 26.31 -2.68 -14.93
C GLU A 114 26.39 -1.57 -13.88
N ILE A 115 27.15 -0.49 -14.15
CA ILE A 115 27.18 0.70 -13.30
C ILE A 115 25.80 1.35 -13.22
N GLU A 116 25.13 1.57 -14.36
CA GLU A 116 23.77 2.12 -14.41
C GLU A 116 22.77 1.26 -13.60
N ILE A 117 22.87 -0.07 -13.68
CA ILE A 117 22.04 -0.99 -12.88
C ILE A 117 22.30 -0.82 -11.39
N GLN A 118 23.56 -0.72 -10.96
CA GLN A 118 23.89 -0.48 -9.55
C GLN A 118 23.33 0.85 -9.05
N GLU A 119 23.40 1.91 -9.86
CA GLU A 119 22.80 3.20 -9.51
C GLU A 119 21.28 3.10 -9.38
N ILE A 120 20.61 2.40 -10.30
CA ILE A 120 19.16 2.16 -10.22
C ILE A 120 18.80 1.39 -8.95
N LEU A 121 19.57 0.37 -8.58
CA LEU A 121 19.34 -0.40 -7.35
C LEU A 121 19.41 0.48 -6.10
N VAL A 122 20.45 1.30 -5.98
CA VAL A 122 20.62 2.23 -4.86
C VAL A 122 19.49 3.27 -4.82
N ASN A 123 19.13 3.84 -5.96
CA ASN A 123 18.05 4.83 -6.04
C ASN A 123 16.68 4.21 -5.71
N LYS A 124 16.43 2.99 -6.19
CA LYS A 124 15.21 2.23 -5.88
C LYS A 124 15.06 1.98 -4.38
N GLU A 125 16.14 1.59 -3.70
CA GLU A 125 16.12 1.37 -2.26
C GLU A 125 15.86 2.67 -1.48
N LYS A 126 16.53 3.76 -1.87
CA LYS A 126 16.30 5.10 -1.26
C LYS A 126 14.86 5.55 -1.42
N GLU A 127 14.31 5.49 -2.63
CA GLU A 127 12.92 5.87 -2.91
C GLU A 127 11.93 4.99 -2.13
N ASN A 128 12.21 3.69 -1.98
CA ASN A 128 11.36 2.79 -1.20
C ASN A 128 11.35 3.15 0.30
N ILE A 129 12.49 3.54 0.87
CA ILE A 129 12.59 4.00 2.27
C ILE A 129 11.88 5.35 2.45
N GLU A 130 12.05 6.27 1.50
CA GLU A 130 11.37 7.57 1.49
C GLU A 130 9.84 7.41 1.41
N LEU A 131 9.37 6.50 0.53
CA LEU A 131 7.96 6.14 0.43
C LEU A 131 7.44 5.58 1.76
N LEU A 132 8.19 4.69 2.41
CA LEU A 132 7.81 4.16 3.73
C LEU A 132 7.66 5.29 4.75
N ARG A 133 8.59 6.24 4.78
CA ARG A 133 8.55 7.37 5.71
C ARG A 133 7.31 8.23 5.48
N LYS A 134 7.02 8.61 4.23
CA LYS A 134 5.82 9.39 3.88
C LYS A 134 4.55 8.66 4.28
N THR A 135 4.48 7.38 3.95
CA THR A 135 3.32 6.52 4.26
C THR A 135 3.07 6.42 5.75
N LEU A 136 4.12 6.24 6.57
CA LEU A 136 3.98 6.18 8.02
C LEU A 136 3.43 7.48 8.60
N ASN A 137 3.93 8.64 8.14
CA ASN A 137 3.44 9.93 8.61
C ASN A 137 1.94 10.10 8.33
N GLU A 138 1.52 9.86 7.08
CA GLU A 138 0.11 9.93 6.69
C GLU A 138 -0.75 8.94 7.46
N SER A 139 -0.25 7.73 7.69
CA SER A 139 -0.98 6.70 8.44
C SER A 139 -1.28 7.13 9.88
N TYR A 140 -0.30 7.71 10.57
CA TYR A 140 -0.50 8.21 11.93
C TYR A 140 -1.44 9.42 11.97
N ASP A 141 -1.40 10.28 10.95
CA ASP A 141 -2.32 11.42 10.85
C ASP A 141 -3.77 10.95 10.61
N ILE A 142 -3.98 9.93 9.77
CA ILE A 142 -5.28 9.27 9.57
C ILE A 142 -5.77 8.64 10.87
N ILE A 143 -4.96 7.81 11.54
CA ILE A 143 -5.32 7.16 12.82
C ILE A 143 -5.79 8.22 13.81
N LYS A 144 -5.01 9.29 13.99
CA LYS A 144 -5.33 10.35 14.94
C LYS A 144 -6.59 11.13 14.56
N SER A 145 -6.84 11.35 13.27
CA SER A 145 -8.07 11.99 12.79
C SER A 145 -9.29 11.10 13.06
N ASP A 146 -9.17 9.81 12.77
CA ASP A 146 -10.28 8.88 12.83
C ASP A 146 -10.62 8.51 14.28
N GLU A 147 -9.63 8.31 15.15
CA GLU A 147 -9.84 8.14 16.60
C GLU A 147 -10.60 9.32 17.22
N LYS A 148 -10.25 10.55 16.81
CA LYS A 148 -10.94 11.76 17.29
C LYS A 148 -12.41 11.83 16.90
N LYS A 149 -12.82 11.16 15.82
CA LYS A 149 -14.22 11.09 15.39
C LYS A 149 -14.91 9.86 15.98
N LEU A 150 -14.20 8.74 16.05
CA LEU A 150 -14.71 7.45 16.48
C LEU A 150 -15.08 7.47 17.97
N TYR A 151 -14.22 7.96 18.85
CA TYR A 151 -14.49 7.89 20.29
C TYR A 151 -15.71 8.73 20.71
N PRO A 152 -15.86 10.01 20.28
CA PRO A 152 -17.09 10.75 20.56
C PRO A 152 -18.34 10.08 19.98
N LEU A 153 -18.25 9.50 18.77
CA LEU A 153 -19.37 8.78 18.17
C LEU A 153 -19.77 7.54 19.00
N LEU A 154 -18.80 6.81 19.53
CA LEU A 154 -19.06 5.68 20.42
C LEU A 154 -19.74 6.13 21.71
N ASP A 155 -19.28 7.24 22.30
CA ASP A 155 -19.89 7.82 23.50
C ASP A 155 -21.34 8.25 23.23
N GLU A 156 -21.61 8.89 22.08
CA GLU A 156 -22.96 9.27 21.66
C GLU A 156 -23.86 8.04 21.46
N ILE A 157 -23.34 6.97 20.86
CA ILE A 157 -24.07 5.70 20.69
C ILE A 157 -24.48 5.13 22.05
N GLU A 158 -23.58 5.14 23.04
CA GLU A 158 -23.87 4.63 24.38
C GLU A 158 -24.93 5.47 25.10
N VAL A 159 -24.88 6.81 24.97
CA VAL A 159 -25.93 7.69 25.51
C VAL A 159 -27.29 7.36 24.90
N MET A 160 -27.36 7.27 23.56
CA MET A 160 -28.62 6.96 22.87
C MET A 160 -29.16 5.56 23.23
N ARG A 161 -28.29 4.57 23.42
CA ARG A 161 -28.68 3.23 23.88
C ARG A 161 -29.34 3.27 25.24
N LYS A 162 -28.76 4.03 26.17
CA LYS A 162 -29.32 4.19 27.51
C LYS A 162 -30.69 4.88 27.49
N GLU A 163 -30.81 5.97 26.74
CA GLU A 163 -32.09 6.67 26.59
C GLU A 163 -33.17 5.78 25.95
N LEU A 164 -32.80 4.96 24.98
CA LEU A 164 -33.71 4.01 24.36
C LEU A 164 -34.21 2.99 25.38
N GLU A 165 -33.31 2.48 26.22
CA GLU A 165 -33.68 1.52 27.26
C GLU A 165 -34.63 2.13 28.30
N ASP A 166 -34.35 3.35 28.76
CA ASP A 166 -35.23 4.07 29.69
C ASP A 166 -36.62 4.28 29.07
N LYS A 167 -36.69 4.64 27.78
CA LYS A 167 -37.96 4.76 27.04
C LYS A 167 -38.70 3.43 26.89
N ARG A 168 -37.99 2.32 26.69
CA ARG A 168 -38.58 0.97 26.62
C ARG A 168 -39.19 0.58 27.97
N ILE A 169 -38.48 0.79 29.07
CA ILE A 169 -38.98 0.54 30.42
C ILE A 169 -40.24 1.37 30.69
N LEU A 170 -40.21 2.67 30.36
CA LEU A 170 -41.37 3.54 30.53
C LEU A 170 -42.57 3.06 29.71
N ARG A 171 -42.37 2.71 28.43
CA ARG A 171 -43.42 2.15 27.58
C ARG A 171 -44.04 0.90 28.21
N ASP A 172 -43.23 -0.05 28.67
CA ASP A 172 -43.72 -1.31 29.23
C ASP A 172 -44.52 -1.08 30.51
N ASN A 173 -44.08 -0.15 31.37
CA ASN A 173 -44.82 0.27 32.56
C ASN A 173 -46.15 0.93 32.22
N LEU A 174 -46.18 1.83 31.22
CA LEU A 174 -47.41 2.48 30.76
C LEU A 174 -48.39 1.47 30.18
N GLN A 175 -47.92 0.55 29.33
CA GLN A 175 -48.72 -0.52 28.75
C GLN A 175 -49.31 -1.42 29.82
N SER A 176 -48.49 -1.85 30.80
CA SER A 176 -48.95 -2.67 31.93
C SER A 176 -50.03 -1.95 32.74
N ARG A 177 -49.84 -0.65 33.02
CA ARG A 177 -50.83 0.15 33.74
C ARG A 177 -52.13 0.30 32.96
N ILE A 178 -52.07 0.58 31.67
CA ILE A 178 -53.26 0.67 30.79
C ILE A 178 -54.01 -0.66 30.80
N ASN A 179 -53.31 -1.78 30.53
CA ASN A 179 -53.92 -3.10 30.48
C ASN A 179 -54.56 -3.51 31.82
N SER A 180 -53.88 -3.23 32.94
CA SER A 180 -54.39 -3.54 34.28
C SER A 180 -55.62 -2.69 34.63
N THR A 181 -55.60 -1.41 34.27
CA THR A 181 -56.74 -0.50 34.48
C THR A 181 -57.94 -0.95 33.66
N TYR A 182 -57.74 -1.28 32.37
CA TYR A 182 -58.80 -1.78 31.51
C TYR A 182 -59.36 -3.12 32.00
N SER A 183 -58.49 -4.03 32.45
CA SER A 183 -58.89 -5.31 33.04
C SER A 183 -59.75 -5.11 34.30
N PHE A 184 -59.41 -4.14 35.13
CA PHE A 184 -60.21 -3.78 36.31
C PHE A 184 -61.59 -3.25 35.93
N ILE A 185 -61.66 -2.27 35.01
CA ILE A 185 -62.93 -1.69 34.56
C ILE A 185 -63.81 -2.79 33.96
N HIS A 186 -63.26 -3.57 33.03
CA HIS A 186 -63.97 -4.68 32.38
C HIS A 186 -64.43 -5.75 33.38
N GLY A 187 -63.60 -6.09 34.37
CA GLY A 187 -63.95 -7.06 35.42
C GLY A 187 -65.02 -6.54 36.39
N PHE A 188 -65.05 -5.23 36.66
CA PHE A 188 -65.99 -4.60 37.58
C PHE A 188 -67.36 -4.33 36.92
N MET A 189 -67.37 -3.80 35.69
CA MET A 189 -68.58 -3.35 34.99
C MET A 189 -69.17 -4.42 34.05
N GLY A 190 -68.37 -5.38 33.62
CA GLY A 190 -68.71 -6.32 32.55
C GLY A 190 -68.51 -5.70 31.16
N GLY A 191 -68.22 -6.56 30.17
CA GLY A 191 -67.75 -6.09 28.86
C GLY A 191 -68.71 -5.15 28.12
N LYS A 192 -70.03 -5.42 28.16
CA LYS A 192 -71.04 -4.60 27.46
C LYS A 192 -71.17 -3.18 28.01
N GLU A 193 -71.11 -3.01 29.33
CA GLU A 193 -71.20 -1.68 29.93
C GLU A 193 -69.85 -0.94 29.86
N THR A 194 -68.73 -1.67 29.79
CA THR A 194 -67.40 -1.08 29.57
C THR A 194 -67.29 -0.47 28.17
N GLU A 195 -67.66 -1.22 27.13
CA GLU A 195 -67.68 -0.71 25.73
C GLU A 195 -68.52 0.56 25.59
N ARG A 196 -69.70 0.60 26.24
CA ARG A 196 -70.58 1.78 26.21
C ARG A 196 -69.97 3.00 26.94
N PHE A 197 -69.13 2.78 27.95
CA PHE A 197 -68.43 3.86 28.65
C PHE A 197 -67.19 4.32 27.87
N ASP A 198 -66.47 3.41 27.21
CA ASP A 198 -65.30 3.72 26.39
C ASP A 198 -65.67 4.71 25.27
N GLU A 199 -66.82 4.53 24.61
CA GLU A 199 -67.38 5.43 23.57
C GLU A 199 -67.57 6.89 24.04
N HIS A 200 -67.66 7.13 25.36
CA HIS A 200 -67.88 8.46 25.93
C HIS A 200 -66.65 9.06 26.62
N MET A 201 -65.65 8.25 26.95
CA MET A 201 -64.57 8.64 27.88
C MET A 201 -63.15 8.58 27.28
N LEU A 202 -62.96 7.92 26.14
CA LEU A 202 -61.63 7.70 25.53
C LEU A 202 -61.44 8.39 24.16
N GLU A 203 -62.18 9.46 23.87
CA GLU A 203 -61.90 10.36 22.71
C GLU A 203 -60.51 11.01 22.80
#